data_AF-A0A3A4WET6-F1
#
_entry.id   AF-A0A3A4WET6-F1
#
_cell.length_a   1.000
_cell.length_b   1.000
_cell.length_c   1.000
_cell.angle_alpha   90.00
_cell.angle_beta   90.00
_cell.angle_gamma   90.00
#
_symmetry.space_group_name_H-M   'P 1'
#
loop_
_entity.id
_entity.type
_entity.pdbx_description
1 polymer ?
#
loop_
_entity_poly.entity_id
_entity_poly.type
_entity_poly.pdbx_seq_one_letter_code
_entity_poly.pdbx_strand_id
1 'polypeptide(L)'
;MALTDLWENSRQQIERKHVQQIIAFAGDGHLLDGGVASNDFRNFLTRIPTAMLQKIESEIIDMISIASHKPAVSVEAGWYY
;
A
#
# COMPACT_ATOMS: atom_id res chain seq x y z
N MET A 1 9.44 8.16 -11.42
CA MET A 1 8.31 9.02 -11.84
C MET A 1 7.46 9.29 -10.62
N ALA A 2 6.86 10.47 -10.50
CA ALA A 2 5.93 10.75 -9.40
C ALA A 2 4.65 9.92 -9.58
N LEU A 3 4.09 9.44 -8.48
CA LEU A 3 2.80 8.76 -8.45
C LEU A 3 1.68 9.66 -9.02
N THR A 4 1.85 10.96 -8.82
CA THR A 4 0.97 11.99 -9.38
C THR A 4 0.99 12.01 -10.90
N ASP A 5 2.15 11.78 -11.51
CA ASP A 5 2.30 11.72 -12.97
C ASP A 5 1.67 10.45 -13.54
N LEU A 6 1.85 9.31 -12.85
CA LEU A 6 1.17 8.06 -13.19
C LEU A 6 -0.36 8.17 -13.07
N TRP A 7 -0.84 8.95 -12.09
CA TRP A 7 -2.25 9.26 -11.92
C TRP A 7 -2.79 10.19 -13.01
N GLU A 8 -1.99 11.08 -13.58
CA GLU A 8 -2.47 11.95 -14.67
C GLU A 8 -2.42 11.25 -16.02
N ASN A 9 -1.39 10.43 -16.25
CA ASN A 9 -1.17 9.76 -17.53
C ASN A 9 -1.78 8.34 -17.62
N SER A 10 -2.09 7.68 -16.50
CA SER A 10 -2.44 6.25 -16.47
C SER A 10 -3.36 5.84 -15.31
N ARG A 11 -4.44 6.61 -15.04
CA ARG A 11 -5.44 6.31 -14.00
C ARG A 11 -5.95 4.88 -14.00
N GLN A 12 -6.27 4.35 -15.18
CA GLN A 12 -6.83 3.01 -15.33
C GLN A 12 -5.87 1.91 -14.84
N GLN A 13 -4.56 2.15 -14.89
CA GLN A 13 -3.56 1.23 -14.35
C GLN A 13 -3.49 1.29 -12.83
N ILE A 14 -3.66 2.48 -12.24
CA ILE A 14 -3.72 2.69 -10.79
C ILE A 14 -5.02 2.08 -10.22
N GLU A 15 -6.16 2.32 -10.85
CA GLU A 15 -7.49 1.89 -10.39
C GLU A 15 -7.59 0.37 -10.21
N ARG A 16 -6.91 -0.38 -11.08
CA ARG A 16 -6.87 -1.84 -11.07
C ARG A 16 -5.84 -2.43 -10.10
N LYS A 17 -4.96 -1.60 -9.53
CA LYS A 17 -3.90 -2.05 -8.64
C LYS A 17 -4.27 -1.88 -7.17
N HIS A 18 -3.61 -2.66 -6.34
CA HIS A 18 -3.72 -2.63 -4.88
C HIS A 18 -2.88 -1.51 -4.29
N VAL A 19 -3.25 -1.01 -3.11
CA VAL A 19 -2.52 0.08 -2.44
C VAL A 19 -1.02 -0.21 -2.29
N GLN A 20 -0.61 -1.42 -1.97
CA GLN A 20 0.81 -1.82 -1.90
C GLN A 20 1.54 -1.68 -3.24
N GLN A 21 0.89 -2.07 -4.34
CA GLN A 21 1.47 -1.92 -5.68
C GLN A 21 1.56 -0.44 -6.07
N ILE A 22 0.56 0.36 -5.69
CA ILE A 22 0.56 1.81 -5.91
C ILE A 22 1.72 2.44 -5.13
N ILE A 23 1.90 2.10 -3.86
CA ILE A 23 3.03 2.55 -3.04
C ILE A 23 4.37 2.11 -3.63
N ALA A 24 4.46 0.91 -4.20
CA ALA A 24 5.67 0.45 -4.88
C ALA A 24 6.06 1.30 -6.11
N PHE A 25 5.10 2.02 -6.72
CA PHE A 25 5.42 3.02 -7.76
C PHE A 25 5.86 4.37 -7.18
N ALA A 26 5.55 4.66 -5.91
CA ALA A 26 6.03 5.85 -5.22
C ALA A 26 7.46 5.62 -4.72
N GLY A 27 8.43 6.08 -5.50
CA GLY A 27 9.83 6.15 -5.09
C GLY A 27 10.42 4.78 -4.70
N ASP A 28 10.87 4.65 -3.45
CA ASP A 28 11.57 3.46 -2.93
C ASP A 28 10.62 2.31 -2.55
N GLY A 29 9.31 2.48 -2.73
CA GLY A 29 8.31 1.48 -2.36
C GLY A 29 8.05 1.38 -0.85
N HIS A 30 8.67 2.25 -0.06
CA HIS A 30 8.47 2.34 1.38
C HIS A 30 7.90 3.72 1.75
N LEU A 31 6.73 3.72 2.40
CA LEU A 31 6.18 4.89 3.07
C LEU A 31 6.90 5.10 4.41
N LEU A 32 8.15 5.56 4.35
CA LEU A 32 8.89 5.97 5.54
C LEU A 32 8.51 7.41 5.92
N ASP A 33 8.45 7.69 7.23
CA ASP A 33 8.19 9.04 7.74
C ASP A 33 9.24 10.03 7.21
N GLY A 34 8.79 11.07 6.53
CA GLY A 34 9.65 12.08 5.89
C GLY A 34 10.25 11.66 4.54
N GLY A 35 9.93 10.47 4.03
CA GLY A 35 10.38 10.01 2.71
C GLY A 35 9.70 10.73 1.56
N VAL A 36 10.43 10.90 0.45
CA VAL A 36 9.90 11.48 -0.81
C VAL A 36 8.67 10.70 -1.30
N ALA A 37 8.66 9.37 -1.13
CA ALA A 37 7.53 8.50 -1.44
C ALA A 37 6.28 8.83 -0.62
N SER A 38 6.42 9.09 0.68
CA SER A 38 5.31 9.46 1.57
C SER A 38 4.71 10.82 1.22
N ASN A 39 5.56 11.77 0.84
CA ASN A 39 5.09 13.10 0.41
C ASN A 39 4.35 13.03 -0.93
N ASP A 40 4.89 12.26 -1.89
CA ASP A 40 4.26 12.04 -3.19
C ASP A 40 2.93 11.29 -3.06
N PHE A 41 2.88 10.29 -2.18
CA PHE A 41 1.66 9.54 -1.86
C PHE A 41 0.59 10.43 -1.21
N ARG A 42 0.96 11.31 -0.26
CA ARG A 42 0.01 12.29 0.31
C ARG A 42 -0.55 13.26 -0.75
N ASN A 43 0.31 13.75 -1.64
CA ASN A 43 -0.12 14.59 -2.76
C ASN A 43 -1.07 13.83 -3.70
N PHE A 44 -0.79 12.56 -3.96
CA PHE A 44 -1.69 11.70 -4.71
C PHE A 44 -3.06 11.54 -4.03
N LEU A 45 -3.10 11.25 -2.72
CA LEU A 45 -4.34 11.12 -1.95
C LEU A 45 -5.22 12.38 -2.00
N THR A 46 -4.60 13.55 -2.17
CA THR A 46 -5.32 14.83 -2.28
C THR A 46 -5.96 15.04 -3.66
N ARG A 47 -5.51 14.31 -4.69
CA ARG A 47 -5.96 14.44 -6.09
C ARG A 47 -6.90 13.33 -6.57
N ILE A 48 -7.07 12.27 -5.81
CA ILE A 48 -7.94 11.14 -6.18
C ILE A 48 -9.40 11.38 -5.78
N PRO A 49 -10.37 10.79 -6.50
CA PRO A 49 -11.78 10.84 -6.12
C PRO A 49 -12.05 10.05 -4.83
N THR A 50 -13.08 10.48 -4.09
CA THR A 50 -13.47 9.90 -2.79
C THR A 50 -13.74 8.40 -2.85
N ALA A 51 -14.26 7.90 -3.98
CA ALA A 51 -14.50 6.47 -4.17
C ALA A 51 -13.19 5.64 -4.16
N MET A 52 -12.10 6.17 -4.72
CA MET A 52 -10.80 5.51 -4.66
C MET A 52 -10.21 5.61 -3.25
N LEU A 53 -10.45 6.71 -2.55
CA LEU A 53 -9.99 6.89 -1.18
C LEU A 53 -10.61 5.85 -0.24
N GLN A 54 -11.92 5.57 -0.39
CA GLN A 54 -12.59 4.49 0.36
C GLN A 54 -12.02 3.10 0.04
N LYS A 55 -11.68 2.83 -1.23
CA LYS A 55 -11.01 1.57 -1.60
C LYS A 55 -9.66 1.44 -0.89
N ILE A 56 -8.82 2.48 -0.98
CA ILE A 56 -7.49 2.50 -0.36
C ILE A 56 -7.59 2.34 1.16
N GLU A 57 -8.55 3.04 1.79
CA GLU A 57 -8.83 2.91 3.22
C GLU A 57 -9.19 1.47 3.60
N SER A 58 -10.13 0.85 2.86
CA SER A 58 -10.54 -0.53 3.09
C SER A 58 -9.36 -1.50 2.95
N GLU A 59 -8.47 -1.31 1.97
CA GLU A 59 -7.31 -2.17 1.78
C GLU A 59 -6.28 -2.04 2.91
N ILE A 60 -6.05 -0.82 3.40
CA ILE A 60 -5.14 -0.58 4.53
C ILE A 60 -5.70 -1.23 5.79
N ILE A 61 -7.00 -1.09 6.06
CA ILE A 61 -7.67 -1.72 7.19
C ILE A 61 -7.57 -3.25 7.10
N ASP A 62 -7.82 -3.81 5.91
CA ASP A 62 -7.73 -5.25 5.67
C ASP A 62 -6.29 -5.77 5.89
N MET A 63 -5.28 -5.06 5.42
CA MET A 63 -3.87 -5.40 5.66
C MET A 63 -3.50 -5.38 7.14
N ILE A 64 -3.96 -4.38 7.89
CA ILE A 64 -3.72 -4.30 9.34
C ILE A 64 -4.45 -5.43 10.05
N SER A 65 -5.68 -5.76 9.61
CA SER A 65 -6.47 -6.87 10.15
C SER A 65 -5.78 -8.23 9.93
N ILE A 66 -5.29 -8.49 8.71
CA ILE A 66 -4.53 -9.71 8.38
C ILE A 66 -3.21 -9.77 9.16
N ALA A 67 -2.51 -8.65 9.30
CA ALA A 67 -1.28 -8.58 10.10
C ALA A 67 -1.54 -8.83 11.60
N SER A 68 -2.68 -8.37 12.12
CA SER A 68 -3.11 -8.62 13.50
C SER A 68 -3.59 -10.06 13.74
N HIS A 69 -3.89 -10.82 12.68
CA HIS A 69 -4.41 -12.19 12.76
C HIS A 69 -3.36 -13.27 12.53
N LYS A 70 -2.05 -12.98 12.53
CA LYS A 70 -1.04 -14.04 12.53
C LYS A 70 -1.15 -14.85 13.83
N PRO A 71 -1.60 -16.13 13.81
CA PRO A 71 -1.31 -17.00 14.93
C PRO A 71 0.21 -17.12 15.03
N ALA A 72 0.73 -16.93 16.23
CA ALA A 72 2.06 -17.41 16.58
C ALA A 72 2.09 -18.91 16.29
N VAL A 73 2.62 -19.30 15.12
CA VAL A 73 3.15 -20.65 14.95
C VAL A 73 4.38 -20.70 15.84
N SER A 74 4.15 -21.09 17.09
CA SER A 74 5.18 -21.64 17.97
C SER A 74 5.65 -22.93 17.32
N VAL A 75 6.85 -22.83 16.77
CA VAL A 75 7.72 -23.90 16.31
C VAL A 75 8.02 -24.87 17.45
N GLU A 76 7.25 -25.94 17.60
CA GLU A 76 7.68 -27.14 18.35
C GLU A 76 7.20 -28.42 17.64
N ALA A 77 7.70 -28.64 16.43
CA ALA A 77 7.74 -29.96 15.81
C ALA A 77 9.20 -30.33 15.56
N GLY A 78 9.95 -30.44 16.66
CA GLY A 78 11.26 -31.08 16.69
C GLY A 78 11.11 -32.60 16.67
N TRP A 79 10.70 -33.14 15.53
CA TRP A 79 11.00 -34.54 15.20
C TRP A 79 12.35 -34.54 14.48
N TYR A 80 13.43 -34.68 15.23
CA TYR A 80 14.69 -35.20 14.71
C TYR A 80 15.40 -35.99 15.81
N TYR A 81 15.51 -37.30 15.53
CA TYR A 81 16.18 -38.39 16.24
C TYR A 81 15.43 -39.09 17.39
#